data_AF-A0A415ZJ41-F1
#
_entry.id   AF-A0A415ZJ41-F1
#
_cell.length_a   1.000
_cell.length_b   1.000
_cell.length_c   1.000
_cell.angle_alpha   90.00
_cell.angle_beta   90.00
_cell.angle_gamma   90.00
#
_symmetry.space_group_name_H-M   'P 1'
#
loop_
_entity.id
_entity.type
_entity.pdbx_description
1 polymer ?
#
loop_
_entity_poly.entity_id
_entity_poly.type
_entity_poly.pdbx_seq_one_letter_code
_entity_poly.pdbx_strand_id
1 'polypeptide(L)'
;MTHYLDRIWLYSEFYGEHLRISVQLHEDGNSYAAFLLLFNILELLCKSLKESDDGNVVSDIKWMLDNALITPEEEAFLNGQDGIRKIRNIMTHRNLYEYCFEDDGIVYSFANSETWDIAYANYAPHIIEIMYNAIVNKG
;
A
#
# COMPACT_ATOMS: atom_id res chain seq x y z
N MET A 1 6.80 9.10 9.10
CA MET A 1 6.45 7.66 9.00
C MET A 1 6.17 7.07 10.38
N THR A 2 7.11 7.15 11.34
CA THR A 2 6.91 6.65 12.71
C THR A 2 5.64 7.19 13.39
N HIS A 3 5.34 8.48 13.21
CA HIS A 3 4.13 9.08 13.77
C HIS A 3 2.83 8.50 13.20
N TYR A 4 2.77 8.18 11.90
CA TYR A 4 1.60 7.53 11.31
C TYR A 4 1.42 6.11 11.84
N LEU A 5 2.51 5.35 11.98
CA LEU A 5 2.48 4.00 12.54
C LEU A 5 1.97 4.00 13.99
N ASP A 6 2.44 4.92 14.83
CA ASP A 6 1.98 5.05 16.21
C ASP A 6 0.48 5.37 16.28
N ARG A 7 -0.02 6.22 15.38
CA ARG A 7 -1.42 6.62 15.36
C ARG A 7 -2.33 5.52 14.84
N ILE A 8 -1.91 4.78 13.81
CA ILE A 8 -2.62 3.59 13.35
C ILE A 8 -2.62 2.51 14.44
N TRP A 9 -1.52 2.36 15.18
CA TRP A 9 -1.45 1.44 16.32
C TRP A 9 -2.46 1.81 17.42
N LEU A 10 -2.62 3.10 17.74
CA LEU A 10 -3.64 3.56 18.70
C LEU A 10 -5.07 3.29 18.24
N TYR A 11 -5.31 3.30 16.92
CA TYR A 11 -6.60 2.88 16.36
C TYR A 11 -6.78 1.36 16.44
N SER A 12 -5.75 0.60 16.10
CA SER A 12 -5.73 -0.86 16.15
C SER A 12 -4.29 -1.37 16.24
N GLU A 13 -3.96 -1.98 17.38
CA GLU A 13 -2.63 -2.56 17.61
C GLU A 13 -2.26 -3.56 16.52
N PHE A 14 -3.26 -4.33 16.03
CA PHE A 14 -3.09 -5.29 14.95
C PHE A 14 -2.56 -4.61 13.67
N TYR A 15 -3.20 -3.53 13.19
CA TYR A 15 -2.76 -2.86 11.97
C TYR A 15 -1.42 -2.16 12.17
N GLY A 16 -1.23 -1.47 13.30
CA GLY A 16 0.03 -0.80 13.61
C GLY A 16 1.21 -1.75 13.65
N GLU A 17 1.06 -2.92 14.28
CA GLU A 17 2.13 -3.91 14.40
C GLU A 17 2.48 -4.52 13.04
N HIS A 18 1.48 -4.90 12.24
CA HIS A 18 1.75 -5.48 10.92
C HIS A 18 2.41 -4.46 9.97
N LEU A 19 2.10 -3.17 10.10
CA LEU A 19 2.80 -2.12 9.33
C LEU A 19 4.25 -1.96 9.80
N ARG A 20 4.53 -2.04 11.11
CA ARG A 20 5.92 -2.05 11.60
C ARG A 20 6.70 -3.25 11.07
N ILE A 21 6.08 -4.44 11.06
CA ILE A 21 6.69 -5.65 10.49
C ILE A 21 6.96 -5.45 8.99
N SER A 22 6.05 -4.85 8.25
CA SER A 22 6.25 -4.51 6.84
C SER A 22 7.47 -3.59 6.65
N VAL A 23 7.61 -2.54 7.47
CA VAL A 23 8.80 -1.66 7.46
C VAL A 23 10.07 -2.43 7.83
N GLN A 24 10.05 -3.28 8.86
CA GLN A 24 11.21 -4.08 9.26
C GLN A 24 11.64 -5.04 8.15
N LEU A 25 10.69 -5.68 7.46
CA LEU A 25 11.00 -6.55 6.33
C LEU A 25 11.75 -5.81 5.21
N HIS A 26 11.38 -4.55 4.93
CA HIS A 26 12.10 -3.71 3.99
C HIS A 26 13.53 -3.41 4.48
N GLU A 27 13.69 -3.03 5.74
CA GLU A 27 15.01 -2.78 6.34
C GLU A 27 15.93 -4.02 6.31
N ASP A 28 15.35 -5.21 6.38
CA ASP A 28 16.05 -6.49 6.28
C ASP A 28 16.32 -6.94 4.82
N GLY A 29 15.97 -6.11 3.82
CA GLY A 29 16.16 -6.41 2.39
C GLY A 29 15.10 -7.32 1.77
N ASN A 30 13.95 -7.48 2.42
CA ASN A 30 12.84 -8.33 1.98
C ASN A 30 11.64 -7.50 1.46
N SER A 31 11.90 -6.47 0.65
CA SER A 31 10.88 -5.48 0.23
C SER A 31 9.72 -6.04 -0.57
N TYR A 32 9.92 -7.13 -1.30
CA TYR A 32 8.81 -7.83 -1.96
C TYR A 32 7.79 -8.35 -0.94
N ALA A 33 8.27 -9.00 0.12
CA ALA A 33 7.41 -9.48 1.20
C ALA A 33 6.81 -8.32 2.01
N ALA A 34 7.58 -7.25 2.22
CA ALA A 34 7.11 -6.02 2.84
C ALA A 34 5.90 -5.44 2.09
N PHE A 35 5.98 -5.32 0.76
CA PHE A 35 4.87 -4.86 -0.08
C PHE A 35 3.62 -5.75 0.02
N LEU A 36 3.80 -7.08 -0.04
CA LEU A 36 2.67 -8.00 0.09
C LEU A 36 1.93 -7.78 1.41
N LEU A 37 2.69 -7.64 2.50
CA LEU A 37 2.12 -7.38 3.81
C LEU A 37 1.42 -6.01 3.86
N LEU A 38 2.06 -4.95 3.33
CA LEU A 38 1.48 -3.61 3.24
C LEU A 38 0.12 -3.61 2.51
N PHE A 39 0.05 -4.27 1.35
CA PHE A 39 -1.19 -4.33 0.57
C PHE A 39 -2.27 -5.17 1.24
N ASN A 40 -1.89 -6.25 1.92
CA ASN A 40 -2.83 -7.03 2.72
C ASN A 40 -3.42 -6.20 3.86
N ILE A 41 -2.60 -5.39 4.55
CA ILE A 41 -3.08 -4.50 5.62
C ILE A 41 -4.01 -3.43 5.04
N LEU A 42 -3.65 -2.81 3.92
CA LEU A 42 -4.52 -1.84 3.24
C LEU A 42 -5.89 -2.45 2.94
N GLU A 43 -5.94 -3.65 2.35
CA GLU A 43 -7.20 -4.33 2.03
C GLU A 43 -8.03 -4.63 3.29
N LEU A 44 -7.40 -5.12 4.35
CA LEU A 44 -8.08 -5.40 5.62
C LEU A 44 -8.61 -4.12 6.29
N LEU A 45 -7.86 -3.03 6.22
CA LEU A 45 -8.25 -1.73 6.75
C LEU A 45 -9.45 -1.17 5.97
N CYS A 46 -9.43 -1.25 4.63
CA CYS A 46 -10.58 -0.84 3.82
C CYS A 46 -11.87 -1.59 4.22
N LYS A 47 -11.78 -2.92 4.37
CA LYS A 47 -12.91 -3.76 4.81
C LYS A 47 -13.39 -3.40 6.21
N SER A 48 -12.46 -3.15 7.13
CA SER A 48 -12.79 -2.72 8.49
C SER A 48 -13.48 -1.36 8.53
N LEU A 49 -13.01 -0.36 7.77
CA LEU A 49 -13.65 0.96 7.70
C LEU A 49 -15.06 0.91 7.08
N LYS A 50 -15.27 -0.02 6.15
CA LYS A 50 -16.54 -0.30 5.49
C LYS A 50 -17.49 -1.15 6.33
N GLU A 51 -16.97 -1.84 7.35
CA GLU A 51 -17.70 -2.84 8.16
C GLU A 51 -18.30 -3.97 7.30
N SER A 52 -17.56 -4.38 6.25
CA SER A 52 -18.02 -5.41 5.32
C SER A 52 -16.83 -6.15 4.72
N ASP A 53 -16.93 -7.48 4.69
CA ASP A 53 -15.96 -8.36 4.03
C ASP A 53 -16.25 -8.55 2.53
N ASP A 54 -17.36 -8.00 2.04
CA ASP A 54 -17.79 -8.14 0.65
C ASP A 54 -17.09 -7.13 -0.27
N GLY A 55 -16.59 -7.61 -1.40
CA GLY A 55 -15.98 -6.79 -2.44
C GLY A 55 -14.52 -7.13 -2.69
N ASN A 56 -13.86 -6.29 -3.48
CA ASN A 56 -12.42 -6.33 -3.67
C ASN A 56 -11.83 -4.95 -3.38
N VAL A 57 -10.53 -4.91 -3.14
CA VAL A 57 -9.86 -3.65 -2.76
C VAL A 57 -10.04 -2.52 -3.78
N VAL A 58 -10.26 -2.80 -5.08
CA VAL A 58 -10.53 -1.73 -6.06
C VAL A 58 -11.89 -1.09 -5.79
N SER A 59 -12.94 -1.89 -5.52
CA SER A 59 -14.24 -1.36 -5.11
C SER A 59 -14.21 -0.74 -3.72
N ASP A 60 -13.39 -1.26 -2.81
CA ASP A 60 -13.33 -0.74 -1.44
C ASP A 60 -12.61 0.62 -1.39
N ILE A 61 -11.55 0.81 -2.16
CA ILE A 61 -10.89 2.12 -2.32
C ILE A 61 -11.85 3.16 -2.94
N LYS A 62 -12.67 2.75 -3.92
CA LYS A 62 -13.70 3.64 -4.49
C LYS A 62 -14.75 4.03 -3.46
N TRP A 63 -15.18 3.06 -2.66
CA TRP A 63 -16.07 3.34 -1.55
C TRP A 63 -15.46 4.33 -0.54
N MET A 64 -14.15 4.25 -0.27
CA MET A 64 -13.47 5.25 0.57
C MET A 64 -13.55 6.66 -0.01
N LEU A 65 -13.38 6.81 -1.34
CA LEU A 65 -13.55 8.09 -2.03
C LEU A 65 -15.00 8.58 -1.94
N ASP A 66 -15.97 7.72 -2.24
CA ASP A 66 -17.41 8.06 -2.23
C ASP A 66 -17.90 8.50 -0.83
N ASN A 67 -17.21 8.07 0.22
CA ASN A 67 -17.49 8.43 1.62
C ASN A 67 -16.54 9.51 2.18
N ALA A 68 -15.79 10.19 1.30
CA ALA A 68 -14.88 11.28 1.66
C ALA A 68 -13.80 10.89 2.70
N LEU A 69 -13.40 9.62 2.74
CA LEU A 69 -12.31 9.14 3.60
C LEU A 69 -10.94 9.42 2.98
N ILE A 70 -10.88 9.48 1.65
CA ILE A 70 -9.69 9.82 0.86
C ILE A 70 -10.06 10.83 -0.23
N THR A 71 -9.06 11.49 -0.78
CA THR A 71 -9.17 12.45 -1.88
C THR A 71 -9.17 11.74 -3.25
N PRO A 72 -9.64 12.42 -4.32
CA PRO A 72 -9.53 11.91 -5.68
C PRO A 72 -8.08 11.61 -6.11
N GLU A 73 -7.11 12.41 -5.64
CA GLU A 73 -5.69 12.21 -5.91
C GLU A 73 -5.17 10.92 -5.26
N GLU A 74 -5.54 10.67 -4.01
CA GLU A 74 -5.19 9.44 -3.28
C GLU A 74 -5.87 8.21 -3.89
N GLU A 75 -7.12 8.32 -4.36
CA GLU A 75 -7.81 7.26 -5.10
C GLU A 75 -7.05 6.93 -6.39
N ALA A 76 -6.70 7.95 -7.18
CA ALA A 76 -5.97 7.77 -8.43
C ALA A 76 -4.58 7.15 -8.19
N PHE A 77 -3.90 7.52 -7.11
CA PHE A 77 -2.64 6.91 -6.71
C PHE A 77 -2.79 5.41 -6.36
N LEU A 78 -3.80 5.05 -5.57
CA LEU A 78 -4.00 3.66 -5.14
C LEU A 78 -4.58 2.76 -6.24
N ASN A 79 -5.54 3.26 -7.02
CA ASN A 79 -6.37 2.49 -7.93
C ASN A 79 -6.10 2.74 -9.43
N GLY A 80 -5.31 3.77 -9.75
CA GLY A 80 -4.94 4.10 -11.12
C GLY A 80 -4.24 2.94 -11.82
N GLN A 81 -4.47 2.79 -13.13
CA GLN A 81 -3.86 1.72 -13.93
C GLN A 81 -2.32 1.79 -13.95
N ASP A 82 -1.77 2.99 -13.78
CA ASP A 82 -0.33 3.24 -13.67
C ASP A 82 0.15 3.47 -12.23
N GLY A 83 -0.77 3.43 -11.25
CA GLY A 83 -0.47 3.61 -9.83
C GLY A 83 -0.18 2.30 -9.09
N ILE A 84 -0.53 2.24 -7.81
CA ILE A 84 -0.28 1.07 -6.94
C ILE A 84 -0.95 -0.21 -7.46
N ARG A 85 -2.09 -0.09 -8.13
CA ARG A 85 -2.75 -1.24 -8.78
C ARG A 85 -1.82 -1.96 -9.77
N LYS A 86 -0.98 -1.23 -10.51
CA LYS A 86 0.00 -1.82 -11.42
C LYS A 86 1.00 -2.68 -10.66
N ILE A 87 1.57 -2.15 -9.58
CA ILE A 87 2.54 -2.85 -8.71
C ILE A 87 1.90 -4.13 -8.16
N ARG A 88 0.69 -4.04 -7.61
CA ARG A 88 -0.06 -5.21 -7.12
C ARG A 88 -0.27 -6.26 -8.20
N ASN A 89 -0.65 -5.85 -9.41
CA ASN A 89 -0.82 -6.78 -10.52
C ASN A 89 0.51 -7.46 -10.88
N ILE A 90 1.61 -6.70 -11.00
CA ILE A 90 2.96 -7.22 -11.29
C ILE A 90 3.33 -8.33 -10.30
N MET A 91 3.11 -8.10 -9.01
CA MET A 91 3.40 -9.09 -7.94
C MET A 91 2.62 -10.41 -8.08
N THR A 92 1.50 -10.43 -8.80
CA THR A 92 0.74 -11.66 -9.05
C THR A 92 1.21 -12.43 -10.30
N HIS A 93 2.05 -11.82 -11.14
CA HIS A 93 2.56 -12.44 -12.36
C HIS A 93 3.84 -13.24 -12.09
N ARG A 94 3.95 -14.41 -12.72
CA ARG A 94 5.17 -15.24 -12.67
C ARG A 94 6.32 -14.66 -13.49
N ASN A 95 6.02 -13.77 -14.43
CA ASN A 95 6.98 -13.22 -15.39
C ASN A 95 7.43 -11.81 -14.98
N LEU A 96 8.00 -11.65 -13.79
CA LEU A 96 8.44 -10.35 -13.27
C LEU A 96 9.46 -9.63 -14.19
N TYR A 97 10.25 -10.40 -14.95
CA TYR A 97 11.24 -9.88 -15.90
C TYR A 97 10.64 -9.04 -17.05
N GLU A 98 9.34 -9.17 -17.30
CA GLU A 98 8.62 -8.38 -18.32
C GLU A 98 8.26 -6.97 -17.84
N TYR A 99 8.46 -6.67 -16.56
CA TYR A 99 8.03 -5.43 -15.93
C TYR A 99 9.22 -4.63 -15.40
N CYS A 100 9.12 -3.31 -15.56
CA CYS A 100 10.09 -2.36 -15.05
C CYS A 100 9.44 -1.25 -14.23
N PHE A 101 10.22 -0.70 -13.31
CA PHE A 101 9.94 0.50 -12.54
C PHE A 101 10.83 1.63 -13.09
N GLU A 102 10.26 2.80 -13.34
CA GLU A 102 11.03 3.98 -13.74
C GLU A 102 11.04 4.97 -12.58
N ASP A 103 12.24 5.40 -12.18
CA ASP A 103 12.45 6.41 -11.15
C ASP A 103 13.56 7.36 -11.58
N ASP A 104 13.25 8.65 -11.60
CA ASP A 104 14.14 9.73 -12.09
C ASP A 104 14.78 9.43 -13.47
N GLY A 105 14.01 8.84 -14.39
CA GLY A 105 14.46 8.47 -15.73
C GLY A 105 15.36 7.22 -15.80
N ILE A 106 15.56 6.53 -14.67
CA ILE A 106 16.29 5.26 -14.58
C ILE A 106 15.29 4.12 -14.57
N VAL A 107 15.52 3.11 -15.42
CA VAL A 107 14.65 1.93 -15.55
C VAL A 107 15.24 0.74 -14.80
N TYR A 108 14.47 0.23 -13.84
CA TYR A 108 14.82 -0.89 -12.96
C TYR A 108 13.91 -2.09 -13.25
N SER A 109 14.45 -3.31 -13.33
CA SER A 109 13.65 -4.52 -13.61
C SER A 109 13.12 -5.16 -12.33
N PHE A 110 11.83 -5.47 -12.26
CA PHE A 110 11.23 -6.17 -11.10
C PHE A 110 11.72 -7.62 -10.91
N ALA A 111 12.54 -8.15 -11.82
CA ALA A 111 13.30 -9.37 -11.59
C ALA A 111 14.40 -9.21 -10.52
N ASN A 112 14.84 -7.99 -10.25
CA ASN A 112 15.89 -7.68 -9.27
C ASN A 112 15.27 -7.28 -7.92
N SER A 113 15.84 -7.77 -6.82
CA SER A 113 15.38 -7.43 -5.46
C SER A 113 15.48 -5.93 -5.17
N GLU A 114 16.55 -5.28 -5.61
CA GLU A 114 16.79 -3.83 -5.44
C GLU A 114 15.65 -2.97 -6.01
N THR A 115 15.02 -3.42 -7.09
CA THR A 115 13.87 -2.70 -7.67
C THR A 115 12.68 -2.67 -6.72
N TRP A 116 12.48 -3.72 -5.94
CA TRP A 116 11.45 -3.75 -4.89
C TRP A 116 11.81 -2.84 -3.73
N ASP A 117 13.10 -2.73 -3.38
CA ASP A 117 13.57 -1.83 -2.33
C ASP A 117 13.28 -0.36 -2.71
N ILE A 118 13.63 0.04 -3.94
CA ILE A 118 13.39 1.38 -4.46
C ILE A 118 11.89 1.66 -4.53
N ALA A 119 11.10 0.74 -5.11
CA ALA A 119 9.66 0.91 -5.21
C ALA A 119 9.01 1.03 -3.83
N TYR A 120 9.44 0.23 -2.84
CA TYR A 120 8.87 0.25 -1.49
C TYR A 120 9.15 1.57 -0.81
N ALA A 121 10.40 2.05 -0.88
CA ALA A 121 10.79 3.33 -0.33
C ALA A 121 9.98 4.50 -0.93
N ASN A 122 9.65 4.44 -2.22
CA ASN A 122 8.88 5.47 -2.92
C ASN A 122 7.38 5.43 -2.61
N TYR A 123 6.79 4.25 -2.42
CA TYR A 123 5.34 4.11 -2.31
C TYR A 123 4.82 3.91 -0.89
N ALA A 124 5.53 3.16 -0.05
CA ALA A 124 5.02 2.77 1.26
C ALA A 124 4.69 3.95 2.18
N PRO A 125 5.50 5.03 2.27
CA PRO A 125 5.18 6.17 3.12
C PRO A 125 3.83 6.81 2.79
N HIS A 126 3.53 6.96 1.49
CA HIS A 126 2.29 7.59 1.04
C HIS A 126 1.08 6.66 1.25
N ILE A 127 1.22 5.35 1.03
CA ILE A 127 0.15 4.38 1.34
C ILE A 127 -0.18 4.42 2.84
N ILE A 128 0.84 4.45 3.70
CA ILE A 128 0.67 4.52 5.17
C ILE A 128 -0.01 5.81 5.61
N GLU A 129 0.36 6.92 4.99
CA GLU A 129 -0.30 8.21 5.20
C GLU A 129 -1.79 8.18 4.81
N ILE A 130 -2.12 7.62 3.65
CA ILE A 130 -3.51 7.48 3.20
C ILE A 130 -4.33 6.62 4.17
N MET A 131 -3.76 5.51 4.64
CA MET A 131 -4.41 4.66 5.65
C MET A 131 -4.70 5.44 6.95
N TYR A 132 -3.75 6.24 7.42
CA TYR A 132 -3.94 7.10 8.59
C TYR A 132 -5.03 8.15 8.34
N ASN A 133 -5.01 8.86 7.21
CA ASN A 133 -5.99 9.88 6.87
C ASN A 133 -7.41 9.29 6.82
N ALA A 134 -7.57 8.11 6.22
CA ALA A 134 -8.86 7.42 6.15
C ALA A 134 -9.41 7.03 7.53
N ILE A 135 -8.55 6.59 8.45
CA ILE A 135 -8.94 6.33 9.85
C ILE A 135 -9.42 7.62 10.51
N VAL A 136 -8.69 8.71 10.36
CA VAL A 136 -9.03 10.00 10.98
C VAL A 136 -10.35 10.55 10.42
N ASN A 137 -10.57 10.44 9.13
CA ASN A 137 -11.78 10.97 8.47
C ASN A 137 -13.04 10.12 8.75
N LYS A 138 -12.88 8.86 9.17
CA LYS A 138 -13.99 7.97 9.53
C LYS A 138 -14.56 8.25 10.92
N GLY A 139 -13.70 8.68 11.86
CA GLY A 139 -14.07 9.00 13.26
C GLY A 139 -14.69 10.37 13.42
#